data_AF-A0A6C0HE08-F1
#
_entry.id   AF-A0A6C0HE08-F1
#
_cell.length_a   1.000
_cell.length_b   1.000
_cell.length_c   1.000
_cell.angle_alpha   90.00
_cell.angle_beta   90.00
_cell.angle_gamma   90.00
#
_symmetry.space_group_name_H-M   'P 1'
#
loop_
_entity.id
_entity.type
_entity.pdbx_description
1 polymer ?
#
loop_
_entity_poly.entity_id
_entity_poly.type
_entity_poly.pdbx_seq_one_letter_code
_entity_poly.pdbx_strand_id
1 'polypeptide(L)'
;MKVLPLFCFITTTIISISLIVFLFTTRPYLIESLRNKQNPNSVTTSLEDSFCQFHDSDASAQNLNESCMKLTKSNCMNTKCCVWGQNSSASGKCYAGDKSGVTFKTDNNGNKMDVDNYYYLNKCYGNCQNKN
;
A
#
# COMPACT_ATOMS: atom_id res chain seq x y z
N MET A 1 -40.81 7.68 54.19
CA MET A 1 -39.33 7.63 54.02
C MET A 1 -38.99 6.74 52.82
N LYS A 2 -38.74 7.33 51.64
CA LYS A 2 -38.39 6.63 50.37
C LYS A 2 -37.38 7.44 49.52
N VAL A 3 -36.58 8.30 50.15
CA VAL A 3 -35.64 9.20 49.46
C VAL A 3 -34.27 8.55 49.19
N LEU A 4 -33.91 7.50 49.92
CA LEU A 4 -32.61 6.82 49.84
C LEU A 4 -32.31 6.13 48.50
N PRO A 5 -33.25 5.44 47.81
CA PRO A 5 -32.92 4.79 46.54
C PRO A 5 -32.73 5.80 45.38
N LEU A 6 -33.35 6.98 45.45
CA LEU A 6 -33.31 7.96 44.37
C LEU A 6 -31.92 8.59 44.21
N PHE A 7 -31.23 8.89 45.32
CA PHE A 7 -29.88 9.45 45.29
C PHE A 7 -28.86 8.49 44.67
N CYS A 8 -29.05 7.18 44.81
CA CYS A 8 -28.14 6.17 44.26
C CYS A 8 -28.27 6.05 42.73
N PHE A 9 -29.48 6.22 42.17
CA PHE A 9 -29.66 6.26 40.71
C PHE A 9 -29.07 7.52 40.09
N ILE A 10 -29.13 8.66 40.78
CA ILE A 10 -28.57 9.92 40.28
C ILE A 10 -27.04 9.84 40.26
N THR A 11 -26.40 9.29 41.30
CA THR A 11 -24.94 9.19 41.33
C THR A 11 -24.39 8.19 40.32
N THR A 12 -25.06 7.05 40.12
CA THR A 12 -24.63 6.03 39.14
C THR A 12 -24.74 6.51 37.69
N THR A 13 -25.76 7.30 37.36
CA THR A 13 -25.92 7.90 36.02
C THR A 13 -24.88 9.00 35.74
N ILE A 14 -24.53 9.80 36.75
CA ILE A 14 -23.48 10.83 36.59
C ILE A 14 -22.10 10.19 36.35
N ILE A 15 -21.78 9.11 37.06
CA ILE A 15 -20.50 8.41 36.91
C ILE A 15 -20.38 7.77 35.52
N SER A 16 -21.44 7.13 35.03
CA SER A 16 -21.42 6.49 33.71
C SER A 16 -21.30 7.51 32.57
N ILE A 17 -22.01 8.64 32.65
CA ILE A 17 -21.89 9.74 31.69
C ILE A 17 -20.48 10.32 31.68
N SER A 18 -19.88 10.52 32.85
CA SER A 18 -18.51 11.05 32.98
C SER A 18 -17.47 10.14 32.33
N LEU A 19 -17.63 8.81 32.50
CA LEU A 19 -16.73 7.82 31.90
C LEU A 19 -16.88 7.77 30.38
N ILE A 20 -18.11 7.88 29.87
CA ILE A 20 -18.39 7.95 28.43
C ILE A 20 -17.75 9.20 27.82
N VAL A 21 -17.92 10.38 28.43
CA VAL A 21 -17.30 11.63 27.96
C VAL A 21 -15.77 11.56 27.97
N PHE A 22 -15.17 10.93 28.99
CA PHE A 22 -13.72 10.71 29.05
C PHE A 22 -13.22 9.79 27.91
N LEU A 23 -13.97 8.72 27.60
CA LEU A 23 -13.66 7.84 26.47
C LEU A 23 -13.79 8.54 25.11
N PHE A 24 -14.71 9.49 24.96
CA PHE A 24 -14.87 10.25 23.71
C PHE A 24 -13.82 11.37 23.55
N THR A 25 -13.41 12.03 24.64
CA THR A 25 -12.47 13.17 24.61
C THR A 25 -11.00 12.76 24.50
N THR A 26 -10.62 11.56 24.95
CA THR A 26 -9.25 11.04 24.84
C THR A 26 -8.89 10.54 23.43
N ARG A 27 -9.89 10.14 22.63
CA ARG A 27 -9.71 9.64 21.26
C ARG A 27 -9.16 10.68 20.27
N PRO A 28 -9.64 11.94 20.22
CA PRO A 28 -9.13 12.92 19.26
C PRO A 28 -7.66 13.31 19.50
N TYR A 29 -7.17 13.25 20.75
CA TYR A 29 -5.79 13.65 21.08
C TYR A 29 -4.73 12.69 20.52
N LEU A 30 -4.99 11.37 20.54
CA LEU A 30 -4.09 10.39 19.92
C LEU A 30 -4.08 10.47 18.39
N ILE A 31 -5.16 10.93 17.78
CA ILE A 31 -5.24 11.05 16.32
C ILE A 31 -4.42 12.26 15.84
N GLU A 32 -4.31 13.32 16.64
CA GLU A 32 -3.57 14.53 16.29
C GLU A 32 -2.04 14.33 16.34
N SER A 33 -1.53 13.53 17.27
CA SER A 33 -0.09 13.22 17.37
C SER A 33 0.43 12.36 16.21
N LEU A 34 -0.44 11.53 15.59
CA LEU A 34 -0.13 10.82 14.35
C LEU A 34 -0.19 11.76 13.14
N ARG A 35 -1.16 12.69 13.11
CA ARG A 35 -1.31 13.65 12.01
C ARG A 35 -0.14 14.63 11.92
N ASN A 36 0.39 15.09 13.05
CA ASN A 36 1.47 16.09 13.08
C ASN A 36 2.84 15.54 12.64
N LYS A 37 2.99 14.21 12.53
CA LYS A 37 4.19 13.58 11.95
C LYS A 37 4.08 13.35 10.44
N GLN A 38 2.89 13.54 9.87
CA GLN A 38 2.60 13.28 8.46
C GLN A 38 2.48 14.62 7.72
N ASN A 39 3.61 15.11 7.20
CA ASN A 39 3.63 16.22 6.24
C ASN A 39 2.78 15.81 5.02
N PRO A 40 1.63 16.48 4.73
CA PRO A 40 0.72 16.10 3.65
C PRO A 40 1.35 16.21 2.25
N ASN A 41 2.57 16.74 2.14
CA ASN A 41 3.29 16.90 0.87
C ASN A 41 4.41 15.85 0.65
N SER A 42 4.57 14.84 1.53
CA SER A 42 5.62 13.82 1.41
C SER A 42 5.15 12.36 1.50
N VAL A 43 3.83 12.12 1.50
CA VAL A 43 3.26 10.78 1.76
C VAL A 43 3.16 9.92 0.51
N THR A 44 3.12 10.51 -0.68
CA THR A 44 3.08 9.77 -1.94
C THR A 44 4.45 9.22 -2.32
N THR A 45 5.54 9.90 -1.97
CA THR A 45 6.90 9.45 -2.30
C THR A 45 7.40 8.34 -1.39
N SER A 46 6.85 8.18 -0.17
CA SER A 46 7.43 7.27 0.81
C SER A 46 6.88 5.86 0.78
N LEU A 47 5.62 5.62 0.37
CA LEU A 47 5.04 4.26 0.41
C LEU A 47 5.54 3.38 -0.75
N GLU A 48 5.62 3.96 -1.94
CA GLU A 48 6.10 3.29 -3.16
C GLU A 48 7.61 3.01 -3.08
N ASP A 49 8.38 3.90 -2.45
CA ASP A 49 9.81 3.72 -2.19
C ASP A 49 10.07 2.78 -1.01
N SER A 50 9.26 2.85 0.06
CA SER A 50 9.38 1.93 1.20
C SER A 50 9.11 0.50 0.78
N PHE A 51 8.12 0.26 -0.09
CA PHE A 51 7.83 -1.07 -0.63
C PHE A 51 9.08 -1.72 -1.24
N CYS A 52 9.86 -0.95 -2.00
CA CYS A 52 11.08 -1.44 -2.61
C CYS A 52 12.19 -1.68 -1.57
N GLN A 53 12.36 -0.76 -0.61
CA GLN A 53 13.37 -0.89 0.45
C GLN A 53 13.16 -2.10 1.36
N PHE A 54 11.90 -2.51 1.59
CA PHE A 54 11.60 -3.72 2.36
C PHE A 54 12.10 -5.01 1.69
N HIS A 55 12.46 -4.95 0.41
CA HIS A 55 12.85 -6.09 -0.40
C HIS A 55 14.20 -5.89 -1.13
N ASP A 56 15.11 -5.04 -0.63
CA ASP A 56 16.39 -4.73 -1.30
C ASP A 56 17.53 -5.78 -1.10
N SER A 57 17.34 -6.83 -0.28
CA SER A 57 18.40 -7.80 0.04
C SER A 57 18.32 -9.10 -0.78
N ASP A 58 19.13 -9.30 -1.83
CA ASP A 58 19.30 -10.46 -2.74
C ASP A 58 18.47 -11.76 -2.55
N ALA A 59 18.34 -12.30 -1.33
CA ALA A 59 17.33 -13.32 -0.96
C ALA A 59 15.86 -12.86 -1.16
N SER A 60 15.67 -11.58 -1.47
CA SER A 60 14.40 -10.88 -1.61
C SER A 60 13.94 -10.77 -3.05
N ALA A 61 14.77 -11.03 -4.06
CA ALA A 61 14.38 -10.73 -5.44
C ALA A 61 13.16 -11.57 -5.88
N GLN A 62 13.09 -12.84 -5.47
CA GLN A 62 11.90 -13.66 -5.69
C GLN A 62 10.68 -13.15 -4.88
N ASN A 63 10.88 -12.82 -3.60
CA ASN A 63 9.82 -12.27 -2.75
C ASN A 63 9.30 -10.91 -3.24
N LEU A 64 10.18 -10.09 -3.80
CA LEU A 64 9.88 -8.82 -4.45
C LEU A 64 9.04 -9.07 -5.69
N ASN A 65 9.46 -10.02 -6.53
CA ASN A 65 8.71 -10.36 -7.74
C ASN A 65 7.31 -10.88 -7.41
N GLU A 66 7.17 -11.75 -6.41
CA GLU A 66 5.86 -12.20 -5.93
C GLU A 66 5.00 -11.06 -5.39
N SER A 67 5.62 -10.06 -4.75
CA SER A 67 4.93 -8.89 -4.25
C SER A 67 4.50 -7.95 -5.39
N CYS A 68 5.38 -7.71 -6.37
CA CYS A 68 5.05 -6.98 -7.59
C CYS A 68 3.90 -7.67 -8.36
N MET A 69 3.92 -9.00 -8.49
CA MET A 69 2.88 -9.76 -9.19
C MET A 69 1.48 -9.63 -8.59
N LYS A 70 1.37 -9.20 -7.32
CA LYS A 70 0.09 -8.93 -6.65
C LYS A 70 -0.43 -7.50 -6.91
N LEU A 71 0.38 -6.62 -7.50
CA LEU A 71 -0.01 -5.24 -7.76
C LEU A 71 -0.93 -5.13 -8.98
N THR A 72 -1.89 -4.22 -8.89
CA THR A 72 -2.68 -3.80 -10.04
C THR A 72 -1.82 -3.00 -11.02
N LYS A 73 -2.26 -2.87 -12.27
CA LYS A 73 -1.57 -2.11 -13.32
C LYS A 73 -1.16 -0.70 -12.86
N SER A 74 -2.09 0.04 -12.25
CA SER A 74 -1.85 1.40 -11.77
C SER A 74 -0.76 1.44 -10.71
N ASN A 75 -0.84 0.56 -9.71
CA ASN A 75 0.14 0.53 -8.63
C ASN A 75 1.51 0.07 -9.14
N CYS A 76 1.54 -0.95 -10.01
CA CYS A 76 2.75 -1.43 -10.64
C CYS A 76 3.50 -0.32 -11.40
N MET A 77 2.77 0.50 -12.15
CA MET A 77 3.35 1.60 -12.92
C MET A 77 3.80 2.78 -12.06
N ASN A 78 3.49 2.84 -10.77
CA ASN A 78 3.97 3.88 -9.87
C ASN A 78 5.06 3.38 -8.89
N THR A 79 5.28 2.06 -8.80
CA THR A 79 6.30 1.47 -7.93
C THR A 79 7.67 1.38 -8.62
N LYS A 80 8.74 1.93 -8.00
CA LYS A 80 10.09 2.04 -8.61
C LYS A 80 10.84 0.74 -8.83
N CYS A 81 10.47 -0.34 -8.14
CA CYS A 81 11.10 -1.67 -8.25
C CYS A 81 10.20 -2.68 -8.97
N CYS A 82 9.12 -2.22 -9.59
CA CYS A 82 8.24 -3.06 -10.39
C CYS A 82 8.04 -2.50 -11.80
N VAL A 83 7.74 -3.39 -12.75
CA VAL A 83 7.47 -3.07 -14.15
C VAL A 83 6.24 -3.85 -14.63
N TRP A 84 5.38 -3.20 -15.39
CA TRP A 84 4.22 -3.85 -16.01
C TRP A 84 4.59 -4.38 -17.38
N GLY A 85 4.86 -5.68 -17.49
CA GLY A 85 5.16 -6.35 -18.75
C GLY A 85 3.89 -6.77 -19.48
N GLN A 86 3.81 -6.53 -20.78
CA GLN A 86 2.70 -6.96 -21.62
C GLN A 86 3.21 -7.63 -22.90
N ASN A 87 2.44 -8.62 -23.34
CA ASN A 87 2.61 -9.31 -24.62
C ASN A 87 1.49 -8.87 -25.57
N SER A 88 1.75 -8.86 -26.86
CA SER A 88 0.77 -8.61 -27.92
C SER A 88 -0.45 -9.54 -27.86
N SER A 89 -0.29 -10.73 -27.27
CA SER A 89 -1.32 -11.77 -27.20
C SER A 89 -1.95 -11.97 -25.81
N ALA A 90 -1.48 -11.28 -24.78
CA ALA A 90 -1.93 -11.52 -23.39
C ALA A 90 -2.12 -10.24 -22.57
N SER A 91 -3.00 -10.33 -21.56
CA SER A 91 -3.12 -9.31 -20.51
C SER A 91 -1.77 -9.16 -19.79
N GLY A 92 -1.33 -7.91 -19.60
CA GLY A 92 -0.06 -7.65 -18.93
C GLY A 92 -0.03 -8.12 -17.48
N LYS A 93 1.17 -8.27 -16.94
CA LYS A 93 1.46 -8.65 -15.55
C LYS A 93 2.54 -7.76 -14.98
N CYS A 94 2.51 -7.58 -13.66
CA CYS A 94 3.53 -6.85 -12.95
C CYS A 94 4.66 -7.78 -12.50
N TYR A 95 5.90 -7.32 -12.61
CA TYR A 95 7.11 -8.07 -12.28
C TYR A 95 8.10 -7.18 -11.55
N ALA A 96 9.03 -7.78 -10.81
CA ALA A 96 10.17 -7.04 -10.28
C ALA A 96 11.05 -6.55 -11.44
N GLY A 97 11.47 -5.29 -11.37
CA GLY A 97 12.26 -4.66 -12.42
C GLY A 97 12.44 -3.18 -12.23
N ASP A 98 13.26 -2.59 -13.08
CA ASP A 98 13.52 -1.16 -13.11
C ASP A 98 13.44 -0.63 -14.55
N LYS A 99 13.96 0.57 -14.78
CA LYS A 99 14.02 1.20 -16.12
C LYS A 99 14.68 0.31 -17.18
N SER A 100 15.56 -0.60 -16.79
CA SER A 100 16.27 -1.55 -17.65
C SER A 100 15.38 -2.73 -18.07
N GLY A 101 14.25 -2.94 -17.41
CA GLY A 101 13.29 -4.02 -17.66
C GLY A 101 13.12 -4.94 -16.46
N VAL A 102 12.56 -6.13 -16.72
CA VAL A 102 12.33 -7.16 -15.70
C VAL A 102 13.64 -7.74 -15.16
N THR A 103 13.74 -7.86 -13.83
CA THR A 103 14.88 -8.49 -13.15
C THR A 103 14.98 -9.97 -13.50
N PHE A 104 13.83 -10.64 -13.60
CA PHE A 104 13.73 -12.05 -13.96
C PHE A 104 13.25 -12.21 -15.39
N LYS A 105 14.01 -12.96 -16.22
CA LYS A 105 13.63 -13.28 -17.60
C LYS A 105 12.81 -14.57 -17.72
N THR A 106 12.56 -15.21 -16.59
CA THR A 106 11.95 -16.53 -16.50
C THR A 106 10.90 -16.50 -15.39
N ASP A 107 9.74 -17.07 -15.63
CA ASP A 107 8.68 -17.19 -14.62
C ASP A 107 9.02 -18.25 -13.55
N ASN A 108 8.19 -18.36 -12.52
CA ASN A 108 8.36 -19.33 -11.43
C ASN A 108 8.30 -20.80 -11.91
N ASN A 109 7.84 -21.05 -13.14
CA ASN A 109 7.74 -22.38 -13.74
C ASN A 109 8.91 -22.67 -14.69
N GLY A 110 9.88 -21.76 -14.81
CA GLY A 110 11.03 -21.90 -15.71
C GLY A 110 10.72 -21.55 -17.17
N ASN A 111 9.55 -20.99 -17.48
CA ASN A 111 9.25 -20.51 -18.83
C ASN A 111 9.82 -19.11 -19.04
N LYS A 112 10.38 -18.87 -20.22
CA LYS A 112 10.83 -17.53 -20.60
C LYS A 112 9.65 -16.56 -20.59
N MET A 113 9.80 -15.43 -19.89
CA MET A 113 8.78 -14.39 -19.90
C MET A 113 8.70 -13.77 -21.30
N ASP A 114 7.53 -13.89 -21.93
CA ASP A 114 7.26 -13.35 -23.25
C ASP A 114 6.67 -11.94 -23.11
N VAL A 115 7.54 -10.93 -23.03
CA VAL A 115 7.19 -9.52 -22.82
C VAL A 115 7.66 -8.70 -24.02
N ASP A 116 6.71 -8.19 -24.82
CA ASP A 116 6.99 -7.39 -26.02
C ASP A 116 7.22 -5.90 -25.68
N ASN A 117 6.51 -5.42 -24.66
CA ASN A 117 6.65 -4.07 -24.13
C ASN A 117 6.44 -4.08 -22.61
N TYR A 118 6.99 -3.07 -21.94
CA TYR A 118 6.81 -2.91 -20.51
C TYR A 118 6.65 -1.44 -20.15
N TYR A 119 5.99 -1.19 -19.01
CA TYR A 119 5.79 0.15 -18.48
C TYR A 119 6.48 0.29 -17.13
N TYR A 120 7.19 1.40 -16.97
CA TYR A 120 7.90 1.79 -15.75
C TYR A 120 7.64 3.28 -15.48
N LEU A 121 7.07 3.61 -14.32
CA LEU A 121 6.75 4.99 -13.94
C LEU A 121 5.90 5.71 -15.02
N ASN A 122 4.85 5.02 -15.48
CA ASN A 122 3.96 5.43 -16.58
C ASN A 122 4.65 5.67 -17.94
N LYS A 123 5.93 5.30 -18.09
CA LYS A 123 6.65 5.36 -19.36
C LYS A 123 6.71 3.97 -19.98
N CYS A 124 6.38 3.88 -21.25
CA CYS A 124 6.44 2.63 -22.00
C CYS A 124 7.82 2.46 -22.64
N TYR A 125 8.31 1.21 -22.65
CA TYR A 125 9.58 0.78 -23.23
C TYR A 125 9.37 -0.49 -24.06
N GLY A 126 10.17 -0.68 -25.11
CA GLY A 126 10.00 -1.78 -26.07
C GLY A 126 9.04 -1.44 -27.21
N ASN A 127 8.27 -2.42 -27.69
CA ASN A 127 7.33 -2.20 -28.79
C ASN A 127 5.99 -1.64 -28.28
N CYS A 128 6.01 -0.38 -27.88
CA CYS A 128 4.84 0.38 -27.45
C CYS A 128 3.98 0.72 -28.67
N GLN A 129 3.25 -0.28 -29.17
CA GLN A 129 2.23 -0.08 -30.18
C GLN A 129 1.15 0.79 -29.55
N ASN A 130 1.05 2.05 -29.96
CA ASN A 130 -0.11 2.90 -29.67
C ASN A 130 -1.33 2.23 -30.32
N LYS A 131 -1.98 1.31 -29.61
CA LYS A 131 -3.36 0.95 -29.95
C LYS A 131 -4.24 2.08 -29.44
N ASN A 132 -4.39 3.07 -30.31
CA ASN A 132 -5.47 4.06 -30.32
C ASN A 132 -6.82 3.36 -30.20
#